data_AF-A0A4Q1J9B8-F1
#
_entry.id   AF-A0A4Q1J9B8-F1
#
_cell.length_a   1.000
_cell.length_b   1.000
_cell.length_c   1.000
_cell.angle_alpha   90.00
_cell.angle_beta   90.00
_cell.angle_gamma   90.00
#
_symmetry.space_group_name_H-M   'P 1'
#
loop_
_entity.id
_entity.type
_entity.pdbx_description
1 polymer ?
#
loop_
_entity_poly.entity_id
_entity_poly.type
_entity_poly.pdbx_seq_one_letter_code
_entity_poly.pdbx_strand_id
1 'polypeptide(L)'
;MPALPPSDLPRFQLMLNNASVRLETRLLIEWQLLTWVRPGEAVRTRWADIDTDNSMWNIPADFMKMKKPHKVPLSKEALRVL
;
A
#
# COMPACT_ATOMS: atom_id res chain seq x y z
N MET A 1 2.02 12.67 16.91
CA MET A 1 2.82 11.46 16.57
C MET A 1 3.95 11.91 15.66
N PRO A 2 5.17 11.39 15.84
CA PRO A 2 6.25 11.65 14.89
C PRO A 2 5.90 11.01 13.54
N ALA A 3 6.17 11.73 12.46
CA ALA A 3 6.02 11.27 11.08
C ALA A 3 7.37 11.41 10.38
N LEU A 4 7.59 10.62 9.32
CA LEU A 4 8.78 10.75 8.48
C LEU A 4 8.73 12.10 7.74
N PRO A 5 9.71 13.00 7.92
CA PRO A 5 9.77 14.24 7.17
C PRO A 5 9.86 13.96 5.65
N PRO A 6 9.21 14.76 4.79
CA PRO A 6 9.31 14.57 3.34
C PRO A 6 10.75 14.60 2.82
N SER A 7 11.63 15.39 3.46
CA SER A 7 13.06 15.44 3.14
C SER A 7 13.80 14.12 3.34
N ASP A 8 13.28 13.23 4.19
CA ASP A 8 13.89 11.94 4.51
C ASP A 8 13.37 10.81 3.61
N LEU A 9 12.33 11.05 2.79
CA LEU A 9 11.77 10.05 1.88
C LEU A 9 12.80 9.44 0.91
N PRO A 10 13.70 10.21 0.27
CA PRO A 10 14.70 9.63 -0.62
C PRO A 10 15.65 8.68 0.11
N ARG A 11 16.07 9.04 1.33
CA ARG A 11 16.92 8.20 2.18
C ARG A 11 16.18 6.93 2.58
N PHE A 12 14.91 7.05 2.97
CA PHE A 12 14.08 5.91 3.32
C PHE A 12 13.95 4.92 2.15
N GLN A 13 13.65 5.40 0.94
CA GLN A 13 13.53 4.55 -0.24
C GLN A 13 14.85 3.84 -0.58
N LEU A 14 15.99 4.55 -0.49
CA LEU A 14 17.31 3.95 -0.69
C LEU A 14 17.57 2.82 0.32
N MET A 15 17.24 3.03 1.59
CA MET A 15 17.41 2.03 2.64
C MET A 15 16.50 0.83 2.43
N LEU A 16 15.23 1.05 2.07
CA LEU A 16 14.26 -0.01 1.82
C LEU A 16 14.68 -0.89 0.64
N ASN A 17 15.21 -0.28 -0.42
CA ASN A 17 15.71 -0.97 -1.61
C ASN A 17 16.96 -1.81 -1.37
N ASN A 18 17.77 -1.47 -0.38
CA ASN A 18 19.00 -2.20 -0.04
C ASN A 18 18.85 -3.09 1.20
N ALA A 19 17.71 -3.03 1.88
CA ALA A 19 17.46 -3.84 3.07
C ALA A 19 17.44 -5.33 2.73
N SER A 20 18.11 -6.13 3.57
CA SER A 20 18.07 -7.60 3.54
C SER A 20 16.74 -8.10 4.10
N VAL A 21 15.66 -7.90 3.35
CA VAL A 21 14.30 -8.34 3.65
C VAL A 21 13.72 -9.10 2.47
N ARG A 22 12.68 -9.89 2.74
CA ARG A 22 11.88 -10.53 1.70
C ARG A 22 11.31 -9.50 0.74
N LEU A 23 11.29 -9.83 -0.55
CA LEU A 23 10.76 -8.95 -1.60
C LEU A 23 9.32 -8.54 -1.31
N GLU A 24 8.51 -9.48 -0.85
CA GLU A 24 7.10 -9.27 -0.52
C GLU A 24 6.92 -8.26 0.61
N THR A 25 7.82 -8.27 1.60
CA THR A 25 7.82 -7.28 2.69
C THR A 25 8.18 -5.89 2.17
N ARG A 26 9.15 -5.79 1.25
CA ARG A 26 9.51 -4.53 0.59
C ARG A 26 8.35 -3.97 -0.21
N LEU A 27 7.79 -4.77 -1.11
CA LEU A 27 6.66 -4.39 -1.97
C LEU A 27 5.44 -3.99 -1.15
N LEU A 28 5.16 -4.68 -0.05
CA LEU A 28 4.06 -4.33 0.85
C LEU A 28 4.27 -2.96 1.54
N ILE A 29 5.50 -2.62 1.93
CA ILE A 29 5.81 -1.30 2.51
C ILE A 29 5.61 -0.20 1.45
N GLU A 30 6.06 -0.42 0.21
CA GLU A 30 5.84 0.50 -0.90
C GLU A 30 4.35 0.65 -1.24
N TRP A 31 3.63 -0.47 -1.33
CA TRP A 31 2.18 -0.51 -1.51
C TRP A 31 1.46 0.32 -0.45
N GLN A 32 1.81 0.16 0.83
CA GLN A 32 1.21 0.91 1.92
C GLN A 32 1.51 2.42 1.82
N LEU A 33 2.73 2.80 1.40
CA LEU A 33 3.10 4.21 1.20
C LEU A 33 2.34 4.87 0.04
N LEU A 34 2.11 4.12 -1.04
CA LEU A 34 1.43 4.61 -2.25
C LEU A 34 -0.09 4.70 -2.07
N THR A 35 -0.67 3.83 -1.24
CA THR A 35 -2.13 3.76 -1.02
C THR A 35 -2.60 4.43 0.26
N TRP A 36 -1.69 4.74 1.18
CA TRP A 36 -1.98 5.37 2.49
C TRP A 36 -2.98 4.61 3.38
N VAL A 37 -3.26 3.34 3.07
CA VAL A 37 -4.10 2.49 3.91
C VAL A 37 -3.38 2.06 5.19
N ARG A 38 -4.14 1.54 6.15
CA ARG A 38 -3.53 1.02 7.39
C ARG A 38 -2.74 -0.26 7.10
N PRO A 39 -1.67 -0.58 7.86
CA PRO A 39 -0.91 -1.81 7.66
C PRO A 39 -1.76 -3.09 7.61
N GLY A 40 -2.79 -3.18 8.47
CA GLY A 40 -3.70 -4.33 8.49
C GLY A 40 -4.61 -4.44 7.26
N GLU A 41 -4.91 -3.33 6.60
CA GLU A 41 -5.64 -3.30 5.33
C GLU A 41 -4.69 -3.70 4.19
N ALA A 42 -3.48 -3.12 4.13
CA ALA A 42 -2.45 -3.43 3.15
C ALA A 42 -2.09 -4.93 3.10
N VAL A 43 -1.87 -5.56 4.25
CA VAL A 43 -1.49 -7.00 4.34
C VAL A 43 -2.61 -7.93 3.85
N ARG A 44 -3.87 -7.49 3.93
CA ARG A 44 -5.05 -8.30 3.55
C ARG A 44 -5.50 -8.07 2.12
N THR A 45 -4.77 -7.29 1.34
CA THR A 45 -5.07 -7.04 -0.08
C THR A 45 -5.17 -8.36 -0.84
N ARG A 46 -6.20 -8.50 -1.67
CA ARG A 46 -6.41 -9.67 -2.53
C ARG A 46 -6.49 -9.19 -3.98
N TRP A 47 -5.99 -10.02 -4.90
CA TRP A 47 -6.11 -9.78 -6.33
C TRP A 47 -7.55 -9.54 -6.78
N ALA A 48 -8.51 -10.26 -6.20
CA ALA A 48 -9.94 -10.11 -6.49
C ALA A 48 -10.53 -8.74 -6.07
N ASP A 49 -9.84 -7.98 -5.21
CA ASP A 49 -10.29 -6.66 -4.77
C ASP A 49 -9.72 -5.54 -5.67
N ILE A 50 -8.77 -5.86 -6.57
CA ILE A 50 -8.08 -4.89 -7.42
C ILE A 50 -8.69 -4.91 -8.83
N ASP A 51 -9.16 -3.75 -9.26
CA ASP A 51 -9.61 -3.46 -10.61
C ASP A 51 -8.50 -2.68 -11.33
N THR A 52 -7.68 -3.39 -12.11
CA THR A 52 -6.56 -2.80 -12.84
C THR A 52 -7.01 -1.90 -13.98
N ASP A 53 -8.16 -2.19 -14.59
CA ASP A 53 -8.69 -1.44 -15.73
C ASP A 53 -9.12 -0.03 -15.31
N ASN A 54 -9.79 0.07 -14.15
CA ASN A 54 -10.21 1.34 -13.58
C ASN A 54 -9.20 1.92 -12.59
N SER A 55 -8.07 1.24 -12.35
CA SER A 55 -7.04 1.64 -11.37
C SER A 55 -7.63 1.86 -9.97
N MET A 56 -8.43 0.90 -9.49
CA MET A 56 -9.12 0.99 -8.21
C MET A 56 -8.89 -0.25 -7.35
N TRP A 57 -8.67 -0.07 -6.06
CA TRP A 57 -8.72 -1.13 -5.06
C TRP A 57 -9.98 -0.99 -4.19
N ASN A 58 -10.82 -2.01 -4.19
CA ASN A 58 -12.11 -2.05 -3.51
C ASN A 58 -12.04 -2.93 -2.27
N ILE A 59 -11.78 -2.33 -1.10
CA ILE A 59 -11.67 -3.04 0.18
C ILE A 59 -13.07 -3.41 0.70
N PRO A 60 -13.37 -4.70 0.91
CA PRO A 60 -14.67 -5.15 1.42
C PRO A 60 -15.00 -4.61 2.81
N ALA A 61 -16.28 -4.38 3.06
CA ALA A 61 -16.79 -3.92 4.35
C ALA A 61 -16.45 -4.86 5.52
N ASP A 62 -16.33 -6.16 5.26
CA ASP A 62 -16.03 -7.19 6.28
C ASP A 62 -14.66 -6.99 6.95
N PHE A 63 -13.74 -6.33 6.26
CA PHE A 63 -12.41 -6.00 6.80
C PHE A 63 -12.36 -4.63 7.48
N MET A 64 -13.43 -3.85 7.40
CA MET A 64 -13.48 -2.46 7.88
C MET A 64 -14.22 -2.36 9.21
N LYS A 65 -13.61 -1.65 10.18
CA LYS A 65 -14.19 -1.45 11.53
C LYS A 65 -15.62 -0.85 11.49
N MET A 66 -15.90 -0.01 10.50
CA MET A 66 -17.19 0.67 10.35
C MET A 66 -18.17 -0.06 9.43
N LYS A 67 -17.84 -1.28 8.96
CA LYS A 67 -18.64 -2.06 8.00
C LYS A 67 -19.05 -1.28 6.74
N LYS A 68 -18.20 -0.36 6.30
CA LYS A 68 -18.37 0.38 5.05
C LYS A 68 -17.26 0.00 4.09
N PRO A 69 -17.56 -0.30 2.82
CA PRO A 69 -16.54 -0.56 1.82
C PRO A 69 -15.67 0.67 1.65
N HIS A 70 -14.38 0.47 1.43
CA HIS A 70 -13.43 1.54 1.18
C HIS A 70 -12.86 1.38 -0.23
N LYS A 71 -12.85 2.48 -0.99
CA LYS A 71 -12.31 2.52 -2.34
C LYS A 71 -11.04 3.36 -2.33
N VAL A 72 -9.96 2.80 -2.85
CA VAL A 72 -8.64 3.43 -2.92
C VAL A 72 -8.24 3.54 -4.39
N PRO A 73 -8.11 4.76 -4.94
CA PRO A 73 -7.54 4.97 -6.26
C PRO A 73 -6.06 4.55 -6.29
N LEU A 74 -5.65 3.86 -7.35
CA LEU A 74 -4.30 3.38 -7.53
C LEU A 74 -3.54 4.26 -8.51
N SER A 75 -2.37 4.74 -8.11
CA SER A 75 -1.47 5.42 -9.03
C SER A 75 -0.77 4.41 -9.95
N LYS A 76 -0.09 4.90 -10.99
CA LYS A 76 0.71 4.04 -11.88
C LYS A 76 1.81 3.31 -11.11
N GLU A 77 2.38 3.97 -10.11
CA GLU A 77 3.40 3.41 -9.23
C GLU A 77 2.81 2.32 -8.34
N ALA A 78 1.60 2.51 -7.80
CA ALA A 78 0.92 1.48 -7.00
C ALA A 78 0.66 0.21 -7.83
N LEU A 79 0.23 0.37 -9.08
CA LEU A 79 0.03 -0.75 -10.00
C LEU A 79 1.33 -1.45 -10.40
N ARG A 80 2.47 -0.73 -10.43
CA ARG A 80 3.78 -1.33 -10.75
C ARG A 80 4.36 -2.21 -9.64
N VAL A 81 3.83 -2.08 -8.42
CA VAL A 81 4.25 -2.89 -7.25
C VAL A 81 3.57 -4.27 -7.27
N LEU A 82 2.46 -4.41 -7.99
CA LEU A 82 1.72 -5.65 -8.20
C LEU A 82 2.38 -6.53 -9.25
#